data_AF-A0A974NW67-F1
#
_entry.id   AF-A0A974NW67-F1
#
_cell.length_a   1.000
_cell.length_b   1.000
_cell.length_c   1.000
_cell.angle_alpha   90.00
_cell.angle_beta   90.00
_cell.angle_gamma   90.00
#
_symmetry.space_group_name_H-M   'P 1'
#
loop_
_entity.id
_entity.type
_entity.pdbx_description
1 polymer ?
#
loop_
_entity_poly.entity_id
_entity_poly.type
_entity_poly.pdbx_seq_one_letter_code
_entity_poly.pdbx_strand_id
1 'polypeptide(L)'
;MAAAKRAASTLHATTVGQSRAKHSVYVVLLHDPGFPERWGLYVGQTSRDPDWRFDQHKLGYKASGAVRRFGTQLLPDFVDHLNPMRQWESLELEAALADTFREVGVPWVEGGH
;
A
#
# COMPACT_ATOMS: atom_id res chain seq x y z
N MET A 1 9.58 -10.36 -2.87
CA MET A 1 8.86 -9.32 -3.65
C MET A 1 8.17 -9.81 -4.93
N ALA A 2 8.79 -10.57 -5.84
CA ALA A 2 8.19 -10.86 -7.16
C ALA A 2 6.82 -11.55 -7.12
N ALA A 3 6.61 -12.49 -6.19
CA ALA A 3 5.30 -13.12 -5.99
C ALA A 3 4.24 -12.10 -5.55
N ALA A 4 4.57 -11.22 -4.60
CA ALA A 4 3.69 -10.15 -4.15
C ALA A 4 3.33 -9.17 -5.28
N LYS A 5 4.29 -8.76 -6.12
CA LYS A 5 4.00 -7.91 -7.29
C LYS A 5 3.01 -8.58 -8.23
N ARG A 6 3.25 -9.85 -8.59
CA ARG A 6 2.34 -10.62 -9.45
C ARG A 6 0.95 -10.75 -8.84
N ALA A 7 0.87 -10.97 -7.53
CA ALA A 7 -0.38 -11.12 -6.82
C ALA A 7 -1.17 -9.80 -6.78
N ALA A 8 -0.51 -8.66 -6.55
CA ALA A 8 -1.18 -7.35 -6.68
C ALA A 8 -1.71 -7.10 -8.10
N SER A 9 -0.97 -7.54 -9.13
CA SER A 9 -1.40 -7.42 -10.53
C SER A 9 -2.62 -8.27 -10.91
N THR A 10 -3.08 -9.19 -10.06
CA THR A 10 -4.34 -9.92 -10.32
C THR A 10 -5.58 -9.16 -9.87
N LEU A 11 -5.41 -8.14 -9.01
CA LEU A 11 -6.49 -7.25 -8.58
C LEU A 11 -6.78 -6.21 -9.66
N HIS A 12 -8.04 -5.79 -9.74
CA HIS A 12 -8.52 -4.84 -10.73
C HIS A 12 -9.46 -3.84 -10.06
N ALA A 13 -9.24 -2.55 -10.31
CA ALA A 13 -10.19 -1.51 -9.96
C ALA A 13 -11.18 -1.29 -11.12
N THR A 14 -12.46 -1.18 -10.79
CA THR A 14 -13.57 -1.01 -11.73
C THR A 14 -13.97 0.45 -11.92
N THR A 15 -13.55 1.34 -11.01
CA THR A 15 -13.92 2.77 -11.05
C THR A 15 -12.82 3.70 -11.54
N VAL A 16 -11.72 3.17 -12.07
CA VAL A 16 -10.64 3.97 -12.66
C VAL A 16 -11.18 4.87 -13.77
N GLY A 17 -10.76 6.14 -13.77
CA GLY A 17 -11.18 7.14 -14.76
C GLY A 17 -12.61 7.65 -14.62
N GLN A 18 -13.40 7.14 -13.66
CA GLN A 18 -14.75 7.63 -13.43
C GLN A 18 -14.76 8.99 -12.71
N SER A 19 -15.89 9.69 -12.80
CA SER A 19 -16.12 10.88 -11.99
C SER A 19 -15.97 10.56 -10.49
N ARG A 20 -15.28 11.46 -9.79
CA ARG A 20 -14.93 11.32 -8.36
C ARG A 20 -13.95 10.18 -8.01
N ALA A 21 -13.30 9.56 -8.99
CA ALA A 21 -12.14 8.71 -8.74
C ALA A 21 -10.96 9.59 -8.27
N LYS A 22 -10.75 9.63 -6.95
CA LYS A 22 -9.80 10.54 -6.29
C LYS A 22 -8.99 9.86 -5.18
N HIS A 23 -9.27 8.59 -4.90
CA HIS A 23 -8.53 7.82 -3.92
C HIS A 23 -7.56 6.88 -4.61
N SER A 24 -6.42 6.68 -3.98
CA SER A 24 -5.40 5.75 -4.44
C SER A 24 -5.03 4.83 -3.30
N VAL A 25 -4.79 3.56 -3.61
CA VAL A 25 -4.07 2.65 -2.71
C VAL A 25 -2.58 2.79 -2.97
N TYR A 26 -1.76 2.59 -1.94
CA TYR A 26 -0.31 2.66 -2.04
C TYR A 26 0.34 1.55 -1.20
N VAL A 27 1.51 1.12 -1.64
CA VAL A 27 2.32 0.11 -0.95
C VAL A 27 3.66 0.71 -0.55
N VAL A 28 4.08 0.48 0.69
CA VAL A 28 5.39 0.89 1.21
C VAL A 28 6.20 -0.35 1.55
N LEU A 29 7.47 -0.36 1.14
CA LEU A 29 8.44 -1.35 1.61
C LEU A 29 8.84 -1.05 3.06
N LEU A 30 8.62 -2.03 3.94
CA LEU A 30 9.09 -1.99 5.32
C LEU A 30 10.41 -2.76 5.45
N HIS A 31 11.36 -2.20 6.18
CA HIS A 31 12.62 -2.85 6.52
C HIS A 31 13.03 -2.48 7.95
N ASP A 32 13.38 -3.49 8.76
CA ASP A 32 13.86 -3.27 10.13
C ASP A 32 15.41 -3.21 10.13
N PRO A 33 16.03 -2.05 10.41
CA PRO A 33 17.48 -1.95 10.43
C PRO A 33 18.12 -2.74 11.58
N GLY A 34 17.36 -3.11 12.62
CA GLY A 34 17.84 -3.97 13.70
C GLY A 34 17.83 -5.47 13.36
N PHE A 35 17.07 -5.86 12.33
CA PHE A 35 16.92 -7.25 11.87
C PHE A 35 16.90 -7.25 10.33
N PRO A 36 18.08 -7.21 9.67
CA PRO A 36 18.18 -6.98 8.23
C PRO A 36 17.38 -7.95 7.34
N GLU A 37 17.12 -9.15 7.82
CA GLU A 37 16.29 -10.16 7.16
C GLU A 37 14.78 -9.87 7.23
N ARG A 38 14.36 -9.00 8.14
CA ARG A 38 12.96 -8.63 8.35
C ARG A 38 12.56 -7.52 7.38
N TRP A 39 11.84 -7.92 6.35
CA TRP A 39 11.15 -7.02 5.42
C TRP A 39 9.65 -7.23 5.50
N GLY A 40 8.88 -6.28 4.97
CA GLY A 40 7.43 -6.36 4.91
C GLY A 40 6.83 -5.37 3.94
N LEU A 41 5.52 -5.39 3.82
CA LEU A 41 4.75 -4.43 3.03
C LEU A 41 3.70 -3.78 3.92
N TYR A 42 3.58 -2.47 3.82
CA TYR A 42 2.45 -1.74 4.35
C TYR A 42 1.52 -1.36 3.20
N VAL A 43 0.22 -1.58 3.37
CA VAL A 43 -0.83 -1.16 2.43
C VAL A 43 -1.62 -0.02 3.06
N GLY A 44 -1.85 1.04 2.29
CA GLY A 44 -2.67 2.17 2.71
C GLY A 44 -3.54 2.70 1.58
N GLN A 45 -4.53 3.51 1.91
CA GLN A 45 -5.20 4.39 0.94
C GLN A 45 -5.09 5.88 1.30
N THR A 46 -5.29 6.73 0.30
CA THR A 46 -5.36 8.18 0.49
C THR A 46 -6.20 8.86 -0.59
N SER A 47 -6.83 9.99 -0.27
CA SER A 47 -7.42 10.93 -1.25
C SER A 47 -6.42 11.96 -1.79
N ARG A 48 -5.15 11.80 -1.42
CA ARG A 48 -4.05 12.71 -1.74
C ARG A 48 -3.00 11.97 -2.54
N ASP A 49 -1.99 12.70 -2.98
CA ASP A 49 -0.80 12.10 -3.57
C ASP A 49 -0.13 11.09 -2.61
N PRO A 50 0.15 9.85 -3.04
CA PRO A 50 0.83 8.83 -2.23
C PRO A 50 2.20 9.26 -1.70
N ASP A 51 3.00 10.01 -2.46
CA ASP A 51 4.31 10.52 -2.02
C ASP A 51 4.12 11.49 -0.86
N TRP A 52 3.18 12.44 -1.01
CA TRP A 52 2.85 13.36 0.08
C TRP A 52 2.33 12.62 1.32
N ARG A 53 1.51 11.58 1.14
CA ARG A 53 1.00 10.76 2.24
C ARG A 53 2.11 9.98 2.94
N PHE A 54 3.10 9.50 2.19
CA PHE A 54 4.28 8.83 2.72
C PHE A 54 5.12 9.80 3.55
N ASP A 55 5.38 11.01 3.06
CA ASP A 55 6.09 12.06 3.82
C ASP A 55 5.39 12.38 5.14
N GLN A 56 4.05 12.46 5.15
CA GLN A 56 3.31 12.63 6.39
C GLN A 56 3.54 11.51 7.40
N HIS A 57 3.59 10.25 6.94
CA HIS A 57 3.93 9.12 7.81
C HIS A 57 5.32 9.30 8.40
N LYS A 58 6.31 9.68 7.58
CA LYS A 58 7.70 9.89 8.03
C LYS A 58 7.82 11.04 9.02
N LEU A 59 7.01 12.10 8.87
CA LEU A 59 6.92 13.23 9.80
C LEU A 59 6.09 12.94 11.06
N GLY A 60 5.42 11.78 11.14
CA GLY A 60 4.58 11.41 12.28
C GLY A 60 3.17 12.01 12.26
N TYR A 61 2.77 12.68 11.17
CA TYR A 61 1.42 13.23 11.03
C TYR A 61 0.45 12.16 10.53
N LYS A 62 -0.58 11.85 11.32
CA LYS A 62 -1.56 10.77 11.04
C LYS A 62 -0.86 9.48 10.58
N ALA A 63 0.23 9.15 11.26
CA ALA A 63 1.18 8.16 10.80
C ALA A 63 0.85 6.76 11.32
N SER A 64 1.10 5.76 10.48
CA SER A 64 1.28 4.38 10.90
C SER A 64 2.64 4.26 11.60
N GLY A 65 2.66 3.65 12.78
CA GLY A 65 3.89 3.39 13.52
C GLY A 65 4.89 2.56 12.70
N ALA A 66 4.39 1.61 11.91
CA ALA A 66 5.20 0.77 11.03
C ALA A 66 5.86 1.59 9.92
N VAL A 67 5.09 2.39 9.17
CA VAL A 67 5.62 3.23 8.08
C VAL A 67 6.58 4.29 8.60
N ARG A 68 6.23 4.93 9.72
CA ARG A 68 7.09 5.96 10.33
C ARG A 68 8.47 5.40 10.68
N ARG A 69 8.51 4.25 11.36
CA ARG A 69 9.76 3.65 11.87
C ARG A 69 10.52 2.87 10.80
N PHE A 70 9.82 2.13 9.94
CA PHE A 70 10.41 1.09 9.10
C PHE A 70 10.12 1.28 7.59
N GLY A 71 9.25 2.24 7.23
CA GLY A 71 8.98 2.54 5.83
C GLY A 71 10.20 3.15 5.14
N THR A 72 10.63 2.53 4.05
CA THR A 72 11.84 2.88 3.29
C THR A 72 11.53 3.59 1.97
N GLN A 73 10.57 3.08 1.20
CA GLN A 73 10.16 3.63 -0.10
C GLN A 73 8.76 3.18 -0.48
N LEU A 74 8.10 3.95 -1.36
CA LEU A 74 6.88 3.53 -2.05
C LEU A 74 7.20 2.51 -3.15
N LEU A 75 6.21 1.66 -3.47
CA LEU A 75 6.28 0.67 -4.55
C LEU A 75 5.13 0.92 -5.56
N PRO A 76 5.18 2.02 -6.35
CA PRO A 76 4.11 2.40 -7.28
C PRO A 76 3.77 1.31 -8.31
N ASP A 77 4.81 0.62 -8.79
CA ASP A 77 4.77 -0.58 -9.63
C ASP A 77 3.80 -1.70 -9.19
N PHE A 78 3.38 -1.72 -7.91
CA PHE A 78 2.46 -2.73 -7.38
C PHE A 78 0.99 -2.36 -7.57
N VAL A 79 0.68 -1.07 -7.72
CA VAL A 79 -0.69 -0.56 -7.55
C VAL A 79 -1.08 0.56 -8.51
N ASP A 80 -0.17 1.12 -9.30
CA ASP A 80 -0.49 2.19 -10.25
C ASP A 80 -1.63 1.82 -11.20
N HIS A 81 -1.74 0.55 -11.60
CA HIS A 81 -2.82 0.05 -12.45
C HIS A 81 -4.21 0.07 -11.79
N LEU A 82 -4.27 0.19 -10.46
CA LEU A 82 -5.51 0.29 -9.69
C LEU A 82 -5.96 1.75 -9.52
N ASN A 83 -5.07 2.72 -9.73
CA ASN A 83 -5.25 4.10 -9.28
C ASN A 83 -5.56 5.09 -10.43
N PRO A 84 -6.27 6.19 -10.14
CA PRO A 84 -7.11 6.45 -8.95
C PRO A 84 -8.50 5.82 -9.11
N MET A 85 -9.16 5.54 -7.99
CA MET A 85 -10.49 4.93 -7.90
C MET A 85 -11.41 5.70 -6.94
N ARG A 86 -12.67 5.30 -6.85
CA ARG A 86 -13.63 5.84 -5.87
C ARG A 86 -13.27 5.39 -4.46
N GLN A 87 -13.64 6.19 -3.46
CA GLN A 87 -13.28 5.95 -2.06
C GLN A 87 -13.69 4.56 -1.54
N TRP A 88 -14.92 4.14 -1.81
CA TRP A 88 -15.42 2.86 -1.33
C TRP A 88 -14.61 1.68 -1.89
N GLU A 89 -14.28 1.73 -3.19
CA GLU A 89 -13.47 0.71 -3.84
C GLU A 89 -12.02 0.72 -3.31
N SER A 90 -11.47 1.90 -2.98
CA SER A 90 -10.13 1.97 -2.38
C SER A 90 -10.04 1.27 -1.03
N LEU A 91 -11.10 1.26 -0.22
CA LEU A 91 -11.13 0.53 1.05
C LEU A 91 -11.16 -0.99 0.82
N GLU A 92 -11.98 -1.45 -0.15
CA GLU A 92 -12.04 -2.86 -0.52
C GLU A 92 -10.70 -3.37 -1.08
N LEU A 93 -10.06 -2.60 -1.97
CA LEU A 93 -8.78 -2.96 -2.56
C LEU A 93 -7.61 -2.84 -1.58
N GLU A 94 -7.65 -1.92 -0.61
CA GLU A 94 -6.66 -1.84 0.47
C GLU A 94 -6.67 -3.13 1.32
N ALA A 95 -7.85 -3.62 1.70
CA ALA A 95 -8.00 -4.87 2.42
C ALA A 95 -7.56 -6.08 1.57
N ALA A 96 -8.04 -6.16 0.33
CA ALA A 96 -7.72 -7.27 -0.58
C ALA A 96 -6.21 -7.36 -0.89
N LEU A 97 -5.52 -6.23 -1.06
CA LEU A 97 -4.06 -6.19 -1.24
C LEU A 97 -3.32 -6.76 -0.02
N ALA A 98 -3.73 -6.36 1.18
CA ALA A 98 -3.10 -6.85 2.41
C ALA A 98 -3.29 -8.38 2.56
N ASP A 99 -4.49 -8.89 2.30
CA ASP A 99 -4.76 -10.33 2.34
C ASP A 99 -4.00 -11.10 1.26
N THR A 100 -3.99 -10.59 0.03
CA THR A 100 -3.23 -11.15 -1.08
C THR A 100 -1.74 -11.27 -0.74
N PHE A 101 -1.16 -10.26 -0.08
CA PHE A 101 0.24 -10.30 0.36
C PHE A 101 0.49 -11.34 1.45
N ARG A 102 -0.45 -11.51 2.39
CA ARG A 102 -0.36 -12.57 3.42
C ARG A 102 -0.42 -13.96 2.79
N GLU A 103 -1.35 -14.17 1.85
CA GLU A 103 -1.55 -15.45 1.16
C GLU A 103 -0.32 -15.90 0.36
N VAL A 104 0.37 -14.97 -0.31
CA VAL A 104 1.61 -15.28 -1.05
C VAL A 104 2.87 -15.29 -0.18
N GLY A 105 2.72 -15.23 1.14
CA GLY A 105 3.79 -15.44 2.10
C GLY A 105 4.70 -14.22 2.31
N VAL A 106 4.19 -12.99 2.17
CA VAL A 106 4.94 -11.81 2.62
C VAL A 106 5.11 -11.90 4.15
N PRO A 107 6.35 -11.88 4.68
CA PRO A 107 6.62 -12.23 6.07
C PRO A 107 6.07 -11.22 7.09
N TRP A 108 5.82 -9.99 6.67
CA TRP A 108 5.23 -8.95 7.51
C TRP A 108 4.33 -8.04 6.67
N VAL A 109 3.04 -8.01 7.00
CA VAL A 109 2.04 -7.19 6.31
C VAL A 109 1.30 -6.31 7.32
N GLU A 110 1.30 -5.00 7.08
CA GLU A 110 0.62 -3.99 7.90
C GLU A 110 -0.39 -3.21 7.04
N GLY A 111 -1.38 -2.60 7.69
CA GLY A 111 -2.49 -1.93 6.98
C GLY A 111 -3.59 -2.89 6.52
N GLY A 112 -4.45 -2.43 5.61
CA GLY A 112 -5.59 -3.21 5.11
C GLY A 112 -6.79 -3.28 6.06
N HIS A 113 -7.13 -2.18 6.75
CA HIS A 113 -8.23 -2.11 7.72
C HIS A 113 -9.02 -0.80 7.63
#